data_AF-A0A356W9E2-F1
#
_entry.id   AF-A0A356W9E2-F1
#
_cell.length_a   1.000
_cell.length_b   1.000
_cell.length_c   1.000
_cell.angle_alpha   90.00
_cell.angle_beta   90.00
_cell.angle_gamma   90.00
#
_symmetry.space_group_name_H-M   'P 1'
#
loop_
_entity.id
_entity.type
_entity.pdbx_description
1 polymer ?
#
loop_
_entity_poly.entity_id
_entity_poly.type
_entity_poly.pdbx_seq_one_letter_code
_entity_poly.pdbx_strand_id
1 'polypeptide(L)'
;MDPALHYAPTPLVSAVHIDRGISPVSEGPGIGGGVDAVFKKTDYSNSSDASLGYDLTIGGRSVNDSVSTGGIIGAATDTWRANLLGAYEEGGDTEYKDGTIGGSEFQRSIYGLATGLRTDLGEFSLDWRRHNTGFSGN
;
A
#
# COMPACT_ATOMS: atom_id res chain seq x y z
N MET A 1 -15.06 11.83 -7.04
CA MET A 1 -14.11 12.09 -5.93
C MET A 1 -13.39 10.80 -5.71
N ASP A 2 -12.06 10.80 -5.73
CA ASP A 2 -11.28 9.58 -5.55
C ASP A 2 -11.51 9.06 -4.12
N PRO A 3 -11.69 7.74 -3.94
CA PRO A 3 -11.75 7.18 -2.61
C PRO A 3 -10.52 7.58 -1.80
N ALA A 4 -10.72 7.88 -0.51
CA ALA A 4 -9.61 8.12 0.39
C ALA A 4 -8.66 6.90 0.35
N LEU A 5 -7.37 7.16 0.22
CA LEU A 5 -6.34 6.11 0.09
C LEU A 5 -6.55 5.15 -1.09
N HIS A 6 -7.18 5.57 -2.19
CA HIS A 6 -7.30 4.76 -3.43
C HIS A 6 -5.94 4.25 -3.94
N TYR A 7 -4.87 5.02 -3.68
CA TYR A 7 -3.51 4.65 -4.01
C TYR A 7 -2.93 3.56 -3.09
N ALA A 8 -3.52 3.26 -1.92
CA ALA A 8 -2.98 2.34 -0.92
C ALA A 8 -3.89 1.12 -0.64
N PRO A 9 -3.85 0.09 -1.51
CA PRO A 9 -4.51 -1.18 -1.28
C PRO A 9 -4.17 -1.78 0.07
N THR A 10 -5.20 -2.20 0.82
CA THR A 10 -5.06 -2.70 2.19
C THR A 10 -4.03 -3.84 2.33
N PRO A 11 -3.90 -4.80 1.39
CA PRO A 11 -2.88 -5.85 1.48
C PRO A 11 -1.43 -5.35 1.52
N LEU A 12 -1.17 -4.10 1.09
CA LEU A 12 0.16 -3.50 1.05
C LEU A 12 0.41 -2.48 2.16
N VAL A 13 -0.59 -2.13 2.96
CA VAL A 13 -0.42 -1.17 4.06
C VAL A 13 0.22 -1.90 5.25
N SER A 14 1.33 -1.35 5.76
CA SER A 14 2.00 -1.81 6.98
C SER A 14 1.50 -1.05 8.20
N ALA A 15 1.29 0.26 8.05
CA ALA A 15 0.78 1.14 9.08
C ALA A 15 -0.02 2.29 8.50
N VAL A 16 -0.90 2.86 9.31
CA VAL A 16 -1.60 4.11 9.01
C VAL A 16 -1.29 5.09 10.13
N HIS A 17 -0.71 6.23 9.79
CA HIS A 17 -0.48 7.33 10.72
C HIS A 17 -1.59 8.36 10.56
N ILE A 18 -2.12 8.84 11.69
CA ILE A 18 -3.26 9.75 11.71
C ILE A 18 -2.93 10.94 12.58
N ASP A 19 -2.92 12.12 11.96
CA ASP A 19 -2.85 13.40 12.66
C ASP A 19 -4.27 13.91 12.89
N ARG A 20 -4.69 13.91 14.16
CA ARG A 20 -6.00 14.44 14.55
C ARG A 20 -5.91 15.93 14.82
N GLY A 21 -6.82 16.71 14.23
CA GLY A 21 -6.85 18.17 14.38
C GLY A 21 -6.14 18.86 13.23
N ILE A 22 -5.56 20.04 13.45
CA ILE A 22 -4.81 20.75 12.41
C ILE A 22 -3.44 20.08 12.27
N SER A 23 -3.09 19.61 11.07
CA SER A 23 -1.80 18.96 10.83
C SER A 23 -0.64 19.95 10.98
N PRO A 24 0.53 19.51 11.47
CA PRO A 24 1.74 20.31 11.41
C PRO A 24 2.04 20.73 9.97
N VAL A 25 2.47 21.97 9.76
CA VAL A 25 2.83 22.47 8.40
C VAL A 25 3.98 21.68 7.75
N SER A 26 4.78 20.96 8.54
CA SER A 26 5.84 20.06 8.06
C SER A 26 5.31 18.85 7.28
N GLU A 27 4.07 18.42 7.57
CA GLU A 27 3.40 17.30 6.90
C GLU A 27 2.58 17.75 5.69
N GLY A 28 2.60 19.05 5.38
CA GLY A 28 1.88 19.67 4.27
C GLY A 28 0.62 20.44 4.68
N PRO A 29 -0.07 21.07 3.71
CA PRO A 29 -1.24 21.89 3.99
C PRO A 29 -2.46 21.01 4.32
N GLY A 30 -2.91 21.01 5.59
CA GLY A 30 -4.10 20.26 6.01
C GLY A 30 -4.81 20.91 7.20
N ILE A 31 -6.00 21.48 6.97
CA ILE A 31 -6.80 22.13 8.03
C ILE A 31 -7.63 21.09 8.84
N GLY A 32 -7.99 19.97 8.20
CA GLY A 32 -8.80 18.90 8.81
C GLY A 32 -8.01 17.72 9.39
N GLY A 33 -6.67 17.80 9.36
CA GLY A 33 -5.77 16.71 9.75
C GLY A 33 -5.14 16.01 8.56
N GLY A 34 -4.44 14.92 8.84
CA GLY A 34 -3.62 14.19 7.89
C GLY A 34 -3.71 12.68 8.11
N VAL A 35 -3.61 11.93 7.02
CA VAL A 35 -3.53 10.47 7.04
C VAL A 35 -2.41 10.04 6.10
N ASP A 36 -1.46 9.28 6.62
CA ASP A 36 -0.37 8.69 5.85
C ASP A 36 -0.49 7.16 5.87
N ALA A 37 -0.51 6.57 4.68
CA ALA A 37 -0.54 5.12 4.50
C ALA A 37 0.89 4.64 4.21
N VAL A 38 1.51 4.02 5.21
CA VAL A 38 2.85 3.45 5.10
C VAL A 38 2.74 2.09 4.40
N PHE A 39 3.50 1.92 3.32
CA PHE A 39 3.54 0.67 2.58
C PHE A 39 4.50 -0.33 3.21
N LYS A 40 4.19 -1.61 3.03
CA LYS A 40 5.12 -2.71 3.26
C LYS A 40 6.36 -2.52 2.38
N LYS A 41 7.53 -2.66 3.00
CA LYS A 41 8.84 -2.58 2.36
C LYS A 41 9.77 -3.55 3.06
N THR A 42 10.81 -4.00 2.37
CA THR A 42 11.87 -4.78 3.03
C THR A 42 12.75 -3.82 3.82
N ASP A 43 13.09 -4.17 5.07
CA ASP A 43 14.03 -3.41 5.89
C ASP A 43 15.48 -3.81 5.59
N TYR A 44 16.44 -2.96 5.96
CA TYR A 44 17.86 -3.33 5.93
C TYR A 44 18.11 -4.48 6.90
N SER A 45 19.01 -5.38 6.50
CA SER A 45 19.44 -6.47 7.38
C SER A 45 20.54 -6.00 8.33
N ASN A 46 20.92 -6.85 9.28
CA ASN A 46 22.05 -6.59 10.18
C ASN A 46 23.35 -7.25 9.68
N SER A 47 23.40 -7.72 8.43
CA SER A 47 24.53 -8.44 7.86
C SER A 47 24.91 -7.87 6.49
N SER A 48 26.20 -7.93 6.16
CA SER A 48 26.68 -7.70 4.80
C SER A 48 26.18 -8.76 3.80
N ASP A 49 25.78 -9.92 4.29
CA ASP A 49 25.21 -10.98 3.47
C ASP A 49 23.77 -10.67 3.07
N ALA A 50 23.43 -11.01 1.82
CA ALA A 50 22.08 -10.83 1.30
C ALA A 50 21.09 -11.76 2.03
N SER A 51 20.08 -11.15 2.64
CA SER A 51 18.93 -11.84 3.23
C SER A 51 17.70 -11.66 2.34
N LEU A 52 16.89 -12.71 2.21
CA LEU A 52 15.63 -12.67 1.46
C LEU A 52 14.46 -12.61 2.44
N GLY A 53 13.48 -11.77 2.13
CA GLY A 53 12.26 -11.59 2.93
C GLY A 53 11.02 -11.49 2.05
N TYR A 54 9.88 -11.88 2.60
CA TYR A 54 8.59 -11.78 1.94
C TYR A 54 7.49 -11.54 2.96
N ASP A 55 6.40 -10.93 2.51
CA ASP A 55 5.15 -10.79 3.26
C ASP A 55 4.01 -11.01 2.27
N LEU A 56 3.01 -11.81 2.67
CA LEU A 56 1.83 -12.10 1.86
C LEU A 56 0.57 -11.89 2.70
N THR A 57 -0.41 -11.24 2.12
CA THR A 57 -1.72 -10.98 2.71
C THR A 57 -2.81 -11.40 1.75
N ILE A 58 -3.78 -12.15 2.26
CA ILE A 58 -4.98 -12.59 1.53
C ILE A 58 -6.18 -12.29 2.42
N GLY A 59 -7.26 -11.81 1.82
CA GLY A 59 -8.51 -11.50 2.51
C GLY A 59 -9.71 -11.71 1.60
N GLY A 60 -10.87 -11.92 2.20
CA GLY A 60 -12.15 -12.01 1.51
C GLY A 60 -13.25 -11.34 2.30
N ARG A 61 -14.27 -10.80 1.62
CA ARG A 61 -15.41 -10.15 2.26
C ARG A 61 -16.70 -10.62 1.58
N SER A 62 -17.66 -11.09 2.38
CA SER A 62 -18.92 -11.62 1.86
C SER A 62 -19.92 -10.55 1.43
N VAL A 63 -19.81 -9.32 1.95
CA VAL A 63 -20.76 -8.24 1.68
C VAL A 63 -20.78 -7.79 0.21
N ASN A 64 -19.77 -8.19 -0.56
CA ASN A 64 -19.60 -7.84 -1.97
C ASN A 64 -18.83 -8.93 -2.73
N ASP A 65 -18.83 -10.15 -2.18
CA ASP A 65 -18.07 -11.31 -2.67
C ASP A 65 -16.63 -10.98 -3.09
N SER A 66 -15.97 -10.08 -2.35
CA SER A 66 -14.66 -9.57 -2.75
C SER A 66 -13.51 -10.44 -2.26
N VAL A 67 -12.43 -10.44 -3.05
CA VAL A 67 -11.15 -11.04 -2.73
C VAL A 67 -10.06 -9.97 -2.81
N SER A 68 -9.10 -10.03 -1.88
CA SER A 68 -7.94 -9.16 -1.85
C SER A 68 -6.69 -9.98 -1.62
N THR A 69 -5.67 -9.78 -2.44
CA THR A 69 -4.36 -10.40 -2.28
C THR A 69 -3.27 -9.38 -2.50
N GLY A 70 -2.15 -9.51 -1.80
CA GLY A 70 -0.99 -8.69 -2.05
C GLY A 70 0.14 -8.94 -1.08
N GLY A 71 1.28 -8.35 -1.36
CA GLY A 71 2.47 -8.63 -0.60
C GLY A 71 3.73 -8.04 -1.21
N ILE A 72 4.84 -8.36 -0.58
CA ILE A 72 6.17 -7.97 -1.02
C ILE A 72 7.09 -9.19 -1.05
N ILE A 73 8.11 -9.12 -1.90
CA ILE A 73 9.28 -9.98 -1.85
C ILE A 73 10.49 -9.11 -2.10
N GLY A 74 11.55 -9.31 -1.33
CA GLY A 74 12.74 -8.49 -1.44
C GLY A 74 13.97 -9.13 -0.87
N ALA A 75 15.10 -8.46 -1.11
CA ALA A 75 16.39 -8.82 -0.56
C ALA A 75 17.04 -7.59 0.05
N ALA A 76 17.80 -7.81 1.13
CA ALA A 76 18.51 -6.74 1.82
C ALA A 76 19.80 -7.21 2.47
N THR A 77 20.77 -6.30 2.47
CA THR A 77 21.98 -6.29 3.32
C THR A 77 21.85 -5.16 4.35
N ASP A 78 22.92 -4.93 5.09
CA ASP A 78 23.12 -3.76 5.97
C ASP A 78 23.14 -2.40 5.25
N THR A 79 23.43 -2.41 3.94
CA THR A 79 23.72 -1.22 3.13
C THR A 79 22.80 -1.07 1.92
N TRP A 80 22.21 -2.14 1.42
CA TRP A 80 21.32 -2.11 0.26
C TRP A 80 20.04 -2.90 0.51
N ARG A 81 18.94 -2.43 -0.06
CA ARG A 81 17.68 -3.17 -0.09
C ARG A 81 16.96 -2.99 -1.41
N ALA A 82 16.22 -4.00 -1.83
CA ALA A 82 15.19 -3.85 -2.85
C ALA A 82 14.04 -4.82 -2.61
N ASN A 83 12.83 -4.38 -2.97
CA ASN A 83 11.66 -5.23 -2.96
C ASN A 83 10.76 -4.96 -4.16
N LEU A 84 10.09 -6.00 -4.61
CA LEU A 84 8.91 -5.91 -5.45
C LEU A 84 7.69 -5.91 -4.54
N LEU A 85 6.66 -5.18 -4.95
CA LEU A 85 5.36 -5.16 -4.29
C LEU A 85 4.26 -5.37 -5.31
N GLY A 86 3.19 -6.03 -4.90
CA GLY A 86 2.04 -6.26 -5.75
C GLY A 86 0.78 -6.48 -4.94
N ALA A 87 -0.35 -5.97 -5.43
CA ALA A 87 -1.66 -6.33 -4.91
C ALA A 87 -2.71 -6.35 -6.01
N TYR A 88 -3.72 -7.17 -5.79
CA TYR A 88 -4.90 -7.31 -6.61
C TYR A 88 -6.12 -7.42 -5.70
N GLU A 89 -7.14 -6.62 -5.97
CA GLU A 89 -8.42 -6.71 -5.28
C GLU A 89 -9.56 -6.58 -6.29
N GLU A 90 -10.59 -7.38 -6.11
CA GLU A 90 -11.78 -7.40 -6.95
C GLU A 90 -13.00 -7.68 -6.08
N GLY A 91 -14.12 -7.04 -6.38
CA GLY A 91 -15.38 -7.23 -5.69
C GLY A 91 -16.56 -6.72 -6.51
N GLY A 92 -17.71 -7.34 -6.31
CA GLY A 92 -18.96 -6.91 -6.92
C GLY A 92 -19.61 -5.75 -6.17
N ASP A 93 -20.88 -5.52 -6.44
CA ASP A 93 -21.67 -4.51 -5.74
C ASP A 93 -21.88 -4.88 -4.27
N THR A 94 -21.81 -3.86 -3.40
CA THR A 94 -21.99 -4.01 -1.96
C THR A 94 -23.46 -4.24 -1.60
N GLU A 95 -23.71 -5.33 -0.88
CA GLU A 95 -25.01 -5.67 -0.31
C GLU A 95 -25.24 -4.93 1.01
N TYR A 96 -26.49 -4.51 1.23
CA TYR A 96 -26.98 -4.01 2.51
C TYR A 96 -28.36 -4.61 2.80
N LYS A 97 -28.89 -4.36 3.99
CA LYS A 97 -30.11 -5.01 4.48
C LYS A 97 -31.30 -4.95 3.50
N ASP A 98 -31.47 -3.83 2.82
CA ASP A 98 -32.66 -3.56 2.00
C ASP A 98 -32.34 -3.53 0.48
N GLY A 99 -31.15 -3.98 0.06
CA GLY A 99 -30.79 -4.07 -1.36
C GLY A 99 -29.29 -4.07 -1.65
N THR A 100 -28.95 -3.62 -2.86
CA THR A 100 -27.58 -3.58 -3.37
C THR A 100 -27.22 -2.15 -3.79
N ILE A 101 -26.00 -1.72 -3.49
CA ILE A 101 -25.47 -0.43 -3.93
C ILE A 101 -24.92 -0.61 -5.34
N GLY A 102 -25.73 -0.32 -6.36
CA GLY A 102 -25.32 -0.46 -7.76
C GLY A 102 -24.13 0.43 -8.12
N GLY A 103 -23.18 -0.10 -8.89
CA GLY A 103 -21.99 0.63 -9.34
C GLY A 103 -20.95 0.81 -8.23
N SER A 104 -20.97 -0.03 -7.20
CA SER A 104 -19.96 -0.08 -6.14
C SER A 104 -18.94 -1.21 -6.35
N GLU A 105 -19.06 -1.97 -7.44
CA GLU A 105 -18.04 -2.90 -7.91
C GLU A 105 -16.68 -2.23 -8.10
N PHE A 106 -15.61 -3.00 -7.87
CA PHE A 106 -14.26 -2.50 -8.03
C PHE A 106 -13.30 -3.59 -8.50
N GLN A 107 -12.30 -3.16 -9.27
CA GLN A 107 -11.15 -3.97 -9.61
C GLN A 107 -9.91 -3.09 -9.58
N ARG A 108 -8.98 -3.38 -8.68
CA ARG A 108 -7.75 -2.62 -8.52
C ARG A 108 -6.53 -3.52 -8.47
N SER A 109 -5.48 -3.07 -9.13
CA SER A 109 -4.17 -3.70 -9.09
C SER A 109 -3.09 -2.65 -8.94
N ILE A 110 -2.07 -2.99 -8.19
CA ILE A 110 -0.87 -2.20 -8.07
C ILE A 110 0.32 -3.13 -8.13
N TYR A 111 1.38 -2.68 -8.77
CA TYR A 111 2.68 -3.32 -8.67
C TYR A 111 3.77 -2.27 -8.72
N GLY A 112 4.94 -2.62 -8.20
CA GLY A 112 6.04 -1.69 -8.14
C GLY A 112 7.33 -2.32 -7.66
N LEU A 113 8.33 -1.46 -7.59
CA LEU A 113 9.64 -1.76 -7.05
C LEU A 113 10.06 -0.63 -6.13
N ALA A 114 10.76 -0.98 -5.06
CA ALA A 114 11.40 -0.06 -4.15
C ALA A 114 12.85 -0.49 -3.98
N THR A 115 13.78 0.45 -3.91
CA THR A 115 15.17 0.17 -3.55
C THR A 115 15.72 1.29 -2.67
N GLY A 116 16.70 0.95 -1.84
CA GLY A 116 17.36 1.90 -0.97
C GLY A 116 18.84 1.57 -0.80
N LEU A 117 19.65 2.62 -0.65
CA LEU A 117 21.08 2.56 -0.39
C LEU A 117 21.39 3.39 0.86
N ARG A 118 22.09 2.78 1.82
CA ARG A 118 22.60 3.43 3.01
C ARG A 118 24.09 3.67 2.85
N THR A 119 24.50 4.90 3.12
CA THR A 119 25.88 5.38 3.03
C THR A 119 26.20 6.23 4.26
N ASP A 120 27.47 6.62 4.42
CA ASP A 120 27.88 7.56 5.47
C ASP A 120 27.21 8.94 5.34
N LEU A 121 26.75 9.30 4.14
CA LEU A 121 26.04 10.56 3.87
C LEU A 121 24.55 10.49 4.19
N GLY A 122 24.00 9.29 4.42
CA GLY A 122 22.58 9.06 4.67
C GLY A 122 21.97 7.92 3.85
N GLU A 123 20.65 7.84 3.88
CA GLU A 123 19.84 6.88 3.12
C GLU A 123 19.23 7.54 1.88
N PHE A 124 19.38 6.88 0.74
CA PHE A 124 18.75 7.25 -0.52
C PHE A 124 17.78 6.15 -0.90
N SER A 125 16.54 6.52 -1.26
CA SER A 125 15.52 5.58 -1.71
C SER A 125 14.92 5.99 -3.06
N LEU A 126 14.49 4.99 -3.82
CA LEU A 126 13.74 5.15 -5.05
C LEU A 126 12.57 4.17 -5.04
N ASP A 127 11.37 4.72 -5.22
CA ASP A 127 10.12 3.99 -5.25
C ASP A 127 9.42 4.25 -6.58
N TRP A 128 9.09 3.18 -7.30
CA TRP A 128 8.28 3.26 -8.51
C TRP A 128 7.10 2.31 -8.40
N ARG A 129 5.90 2.83 -8.70
CA ARG A 129 4.65 2.08 -8.61
C ARG A 129 3.76 2.44 -9.77
N ARG A 130 2.99 1.45 -10.23
CA ARG A 130 1.92 1.61 -11.20
C ARG A 130 0.60 1.13 -10.61
N HIS A 131 -0.40 1.99 -10.68
CA HIS A 131 -1.76 1.73 -10.23
C HIS A 131 -2.63 1.52 -11.45
N ASN A 132 -3.42 0.44 -11.48
CA ASN A 132 -4.44 0.22 -12.49
C ASN A 132 -5.75 -0.10 -11.76
N THR A 133 -6.76 0.70 -12.00
CA THR A 133 -7.99 0.71 -11.22
C THR A 133 -9.23 0.35 -12.03
N GLY A 134 -9.02 -0.30 -13.18
CA GLY A 134 -10.08 -0.97 -13.94
C GLY A 134 -11.36 -0.13 -14.06
N PHE A 135 -12.48 -0.73 -13.67
CA PHE A 135 -13.80 -0.10 -13.65
C PHE A 135 -14.12 0.62 -12.33
N SER A 136 -13.23 0.60 -11.32
CA SER A 136 -13.53 1.14 -9.98
C SER A 136 -13.61 2.66 -9.90
N GLY A 137 -13.38 3.37 -11.01
CA GLY A 137 -13.31 4.82 -11.03
C GLY A 137 -12.14 5.33 -10.19
N ASN A 138 -10.97 5.35 -10.82
CA ASN A 138 -9.65 5.78 -10.31
C ASN A 138 -8.93 4.85 -9.35
#